data_AF-A0A2V2U641-F1
#
_entry.id   AF-A0A2V2U641-F1
#
_cell.length_a   1.000
_cell.length_b   1.000
_cell.length_c   1.000
_cell.angle_alpha   90.00
_cell.angle_beta   90.00
_cell.angle_gamma   90.00
#
_symmetry.space_group_name_H-M   'P 1'
#
loop_
_entity.id
_entity.type
_entity.pdbx_description
1 polymer ?
#
loop_
_entity_poly.entity_id
_entity_poly.type
_entity_poly.pdbx_seq_one_letter_code
_entity_poly.pdbx_strand_id
1 'polypeptide(L)' 'MTSEDQEESQSGADTLLTLSNIQYLVEGLDSLLQTNLDGYKRVKVIKLRDELSAYIGNMFSD' A
#
# COMPACT_ATOMS: atom_id res chain seq x y z
N MET A 1 -6.22 -42.80 15.45
CA MET A 1 -6.41 -41.64 16.32
C MET A 1 -5.81 -40.46 15.59
N THR A 2 -6.70 -39.68 15.01
CA THR A 2 -6.46 -38.50 14.19
C THR A 2 -5.99 -37.38 15.11
N SER A 3 -4.77 -36.89 14.91
CA SER A 3 -4.34 -35.61 15.48
C SER A 3 -4.85 -34.54 14.53
N GLU A 4 -5.95 -33.95 14.98
CA GLU A 4 -6.64 -32.79 14.45
C GLU A 4 -5.70 -31.57 14.39
N ASP A 5 -5.80 -30.86 13.28
CA ASP A 5 -5.80 -29.40 13.17
C ASP A 5 -4.65 -28.62 13.82
N GLN A 6 -3.57 -28.48 13.06
CA GLN A 6 -2.81 -27.22 13.03
C GLN A 6 -2.90 -26.65 11.61
N GLU A 7 -4.08 -26.14 11.26
CA GLU A 7 -4.15 -24.99 10.38
C GLU A 7 -3.50 -23.83 11.14
N GLU A 8 -2.17 -23.70 11.04
CA GLU A 8 -1.54 -22.40 11.20
C GLU A 8 -2.14 -21.51 10.11
N SER A 9 -3.23 -20.84 10.47
CA SER A 9 -3.59 -19.56 9.91
C SER A 9 -2.39 -18.64 10.13
N GLN A 10 -1.43 -18.71 9.22
CA GLN A 10 -0.63 -17.58 8.79
C GLN A 10 -1.61 -16.54 8.24
N SER A 11 -2.43 -15.96 9.13
CA SER A 11 -2.98 -14.64 8.92
C SER A 11 -1.73 -13.80 8.73
N GLY A 12 -1.41 -13.51 7.48
CA GLY A 12 -0.28 -12.67 7.12
C GLY A 12 -0.28 -11.54 8.11
N ALA A 13 0.83 -11.36 8.82
CA ALA A 13 1.03 -10.15 9.57
C ALA A 13 0.81 -9.04 8.55
N ASP A 14 -0.41 -8.47 8.56
CA ASP A 14 -0.81 -7.30 7.83
C ASP A 14 0.23 -6.30 8.25
N THR A 15 1.28 -6.19 7.43
CA THR A 15 2.46 -5.46 7.83
C THR A 15 1.98 -4.03 7.71
N LEU A 16 1.52 -3.47 8.83
CA LEU A 16 1.04 -2.11 8.93
C LEU A 16 2.11 -1.26 8.28
N LEU A 17 1.78 -0.69 7.11
CA LEU A 17 2.71 0.15 6.39
C LEU A 17 3.09 1.29 7.33
N THR A 18 4.38 1.40 7.63
CA THR A 18 4.89 2.50 8.44
C THR A 18 4.80 3.80 7.63
N LEU A 19 4.76 4.94 8.32
CA LEU A 19 4.79 6.26 7.66
C LEU A 19 5.93 6.35 6.63
N SER A 20 7.14 5.93 7.01
CA SER A 20 8.32 5.98 6.14
C SER A 20 8.17 5.09 4.90
N ASN A 21 7.56 3.91 5.05
CA ASN A 21 7.32 3.03 3.91
C ASN A 21 6.32 3.65 2.93
N ILE A 22 5.28 4.33 3.43
CA ILE A 22 4.27 4.98 2.57
C ILE A 22 4.86 6.19 1.86
N GLN A 23 5.66 7.01 2.53
CA GLN A 23 6.35 8.15 1.92
C GLN A 23 7.24 7.69 0.77
N TYR A 24 8.04 6.63 0.98
CA TYR A 24 8.87 6.05 -0.08
C TYR A 24 8.04 5.58 -1.29
N LEU A 25 6.88 4.97 -1.06
CA LEU A 25 5.98 4.57 -2.14
C LEU A 25 5.40 5.77 -2.88
N VAL A 26 4.95 6.81 -2.17
CA VAL A 26 4.41 8.05 -2.77
C VAL A 26 5.45 8.73 -3.67
N GLU A 27 6.70 8.85 -3.21
CA GLU A 27 7.81 9.40 -4.01
C GLU A 27 8.08 8.58 -5.28
N GLY A 28 8.02 7.25 -5.18
CA GLY A 28 8.14 6.35 -6.32
C GLY A 28 7.00 6.54 -7.33
N LEU A 29 5.77 6.74 -6.86
CA LEU A 29 4.62 6.99 -7.72
C LEU A 29 4.71 8.37 -8.39
N ASP A 30 5.15 9.41 -7.68
CA ASP A 30 5.39 10.73 -8.25
C ASP A 30 6.48 10.69 -9.33
N SER A 31 7.56 9.94 -9.09
CA SER A 31 8.61 9.71 -10.09
C SER A 31 8.07 8.95 -11.31
N LEU A 32 7.22 7.95 -11.10
CA LEU A 32 6.59 7.19 -12.18
C LEU A 32 5.66 8.07 -13.05
N LEU A 33 4.98 9.05 -12.46
CA LEU A 33 4.13 10.00 -13.19
C LEU A 33 4.92 10.95 -14.11
N GLN A 34 6.22 11.14 -13.88
CA GLN A 34 7.11 11.89 -14.77
C GLN A 34 7.49 11.10 -16.03
N THR A 35 7.18 9.81 -16.08
CA THR A 35 7.45 8.96 -17.25
C THR A 35 6.30 8.97 -18.26
N ASN A 36 6.54 8.41 -19.45
CA ASN A 36 5.52 8.28 -20.48
C ASN A 36 4.55 7.12 -20.20
N LEU A 37 3.71 7.29 -19.19
CA LEU A 37 2.59 6.39 -18.91
C LEU A 37 1.43 6.66 -19.85
N ASP A 38 0.80 5.59 -20.35
CA ASP A 38 -0.50 5.70 -21.02
C ASP A 38 -1.57 6.23 -20.05
N GLY A 39 -2.64 6.80 -20.59
CA GLY A 39 -3.68 7.47 -19.79
C GLY A 39 -4.32 6.57 -18.73
N TYR A 40 -4.49 5.28 -19.02
CA TYR A 40 -5.08 4.33 -18.08
C TYR A 40 -4.13 4.02 -16.92
N LYS A 41 -2.86 3.74 -17.21
CA LYS A 41 -1.84 3.54 -16.16
C LYS A 41 -1.63 4.79 -15.32
N ARG A 42 -1.60 5.97 -15.96
CA ARG A 42 -1.48 7.25 -15.25
C ARG A 42 -2.61 7.44 -14.24
N VAL A 43 -3.86 7.18 -14.62
CA VAL A 43 -5.02 7.28 -13.71
C VAL A 43 -4.88 6.33 -12.51
N LYS A 44 -4.41 5.09 -12.73
CA LYS A 44 -4.17 4.14 -11.63
C LYS A 44 -3.08 4.60 -10.67
N VAL A 45 -1.98 5.13 -11.20
CA VAL A 45 -0.85 5.62 -10.40
C VAL A 45 -1.28 6.83 -9.55
N ILE A 46 -2.03 7.77 -10.14
CA ILE A 46 -2.60 8.92 -9.41
C ILE A 46 -3.51 8.41 -8.28
N LYS A 47 -4.44 7.51 -8.59
CA LYS A 47 -5.38 6.97 -7.60
C LYS A 47 -4.65 6.33 -6.41
N LEU A 48 -3.65 5.47 -6.68
CA LEU A 48 -2.88 4.82 -5.62
C LEU A 48 -2.10 5.84 -4.77
N ARG A 49 -1.48 6.84 -5.41
CA ARG A 49 -0.77 7.91 -4.69
C ARG A 49 -1.71 8.69 -3.76
N ASP A 50 -2.90 9.01 -4.24
CA ASP A 50 -3.90 9.76 -3.48
C ASP A 50 -4.44 8.93 -2.30
N GLU A 51 -4.68 7.63 -2.50
CA GLU A 51 -5.08 6.70 -1.43
C GLU A 51 -4.00 6.58 -0.34
N LEU A 52 -2.72 6.46 -0.74
CA LEU A 52 -1.60 6.41 0.21
C LEU A 52 -1.42 7.73 0.98
N SER A 53 -1.61 8.86 0.31
CA SER A 53 -1.54 10.19 0.94
C SER A 53 -2.69 10.40 1.93
N ALA A 54 -3.89 9.94 1.60
CA ALA A 54 -5.04 9.98 2.50
C ALA A 54 -4.83 9.05 3.71
N TYR A 55 -4.23 7.87 3.51
CA TYR A 55 -3.88 6.95 4.60
C TYR A 55 -2.91 7.60 5.59
N ILE A 56 -1.88 8.33 5.11
CA ILE A 56 -1.01 9.16 5.98
C ILE A 56 -1.81 10.20 6.77
N GLY A 57 -2.71 10.95 6.11
CA GLY A 57 -3.52 11.96 6.79
C GLY A 57 -4.37 11.37 7.92
N ASN A 58 -4.92 10.18 7.72
CA ASN A 58 -5.73 9.49 8.70
C ASN A 58 -4.92 8.93 9.89
N MET A 59 -3.61 8.67 9.74
CA MET A 59 -2.75 8.20 10.85
C MET A 59 -2.59 9.22 11.99
N PHE A 60 -2.76 10.51 11.69
CA PHE A 60 -2.60 11.61 12.65
C PHE A 60 -3.93 12.21 13.10
N SER A 61 -5.05 11.63 12.65
CA SER A 61 -6.40 12.12 12.92
C SER A 61 -7.06 11.41 14.12
N ASP A 62 -6.29 10.66 14.91
CA ASP A 62 -6.70 9.96 16.15
C ASP A 62 -6.27 10.73 17.40
#